data_AF-A0A7W0N8J5-F1
#
_entry.id   AF-A0A7W0N8J5-F1
#
_cell.length_a   1.000
_cell.length_b   1.000
_cell.length_c   1.000
_cell.angle_alpha   90.00
_cell.angle_beta   90.00
_cell.angle_gamma   90.00
#
_symmetry.space_group_name_H-M   'P 1'
#
loop_
_entity.id
_entity.type
_entity.pdbx_description
1 polymer ?
#
loop_
_entity_poly.entity_id
_entity_poly.type
_entity_poly.pdbx_seq_one_letter_code
_entity_poly.pdbx_strand_id
1 'polypeptide(L)'
;MKIKFLAVCCLAMLSLSVGCKSGTNVNVANANANMNANANMTMRTPAMAATDPAAETAVKAALAKKGLNDVTVQATTTEITLRGTVPKGKLTEAMMAASEAGVNRKVTNQVTEK
;
A
#
# COMPACT_ATOMS: atom_id res chain seq x y z
N MET A 1 9.05 31.25 29.09
CA MET A 1 8.70 32.45 28.30
C MET A 1 9.14 32.27 26.85
N LYS A 2 8.21 32.56 25.92
CA LYS A 2 8.41 33.13 24.56
C LYS A 2 9.08 32.26 23.48
N ILE A 3 8.18 31.67 22.67
CA ILE A 3 8.35 31.29 21.26
C ILE A 3 8.98 32.44 20.46
N LYS A 4 9.93 32.12 19.57
CA LYS A 4 10.33 32.98 18.45
C LYS A 4 10.38 32.16 17.16
N PHE A 5 9.22 32.05 16.53
CA PHE A 5 9.03 31.74 15.13
C PHE A 5 9.20 33.07 14.38
N LEU A 6 10.25 33.25 13.57
CA LEU A 6 10.35 34.43 12.71
C LEU A 6 11.19 34.20 11.45
N ALA A 7 10.45 34.07 10.35
CA ALA A 7 10.71 34.65 9.03
C ALA A 7 12.12 34.56 8.42
N VAL A 8 12.27 33.64 7.45
CA VAL A 8 13.11 33.87 6.27
C VAL A 8 12.30 33.41 5.05
N CYS A 9 11.41 34.29 4.61
CA CYS A 9 10.75 34.23 3.31
C CYS A 9 11.12 35.53 2.58
N CYS A 10 12.32 35.54 2.00
CA CYS A 10 12.79 36.54 1.04
C CYS A 10 13.42 35.75 -0.11
N LEU A 11 12.81 35.68 -1.30
CA LEU A 11 12.76 36.69 -2.36
C LEU A 11 14.06 36.72 -3.21
N ALA A 12 13.87 36.74 -4.54
CA ALA A 12 14.82 36.91 -5.65
C ALA A 12 15.33 35.60 -6.28
N MET A 13 14.79 35.19 -7.44
CA MET A 13 15.13 35.66 -8.80
C MET A 13 16.53 35.19 -9.27
N LEU A 14 16.57 34.20 -10.16
CA LEU A 14 17.48 34.24 -11.31
C LEU A 14 16.94 33.38 -12.47
N SER A 15 16.29 34.08 -13.38
CA SER A 15 15.88 33.64 -14.71
C SER A 15 17.05 33.64 -15.68
N LEU A 16 17.36 32.50 -16.32
CA LEU A 16 18.20 32.45 -17.53
C LEU A 16 17.68 31.35 -18.48
N SER A 17 16.61 31.66 -19.22
CA SER A 17 16.19 30.90 -20.40
C SER A 17 16.86 31.50 -21.63
N VAL A 18 17.97 30.90 -22.05
CA VAL A 18 18.62 31.19 -23.33
C VAL A 18 17.85 30.44 -24.43
N GLY A 19 17.01 31.18 -25.16
CA GLY A 19 16.45 30.74 -26.44
C GLY A 19 17.38 31.13 -27.59
N CYS A 20 17.76 30.17 -28.44
CA CYS A 20 18.33 30.44 -29.75
C CYS A 20 17.55 29.66 -30.83
N LYS A 21 16.72 30.43 -31.53
CA LYS A 21 16.27 30.40 -32.94
C LYS A 21 16.16 29.06 -33.69
N SER A 22 14.94 28.87 -34.18
CA SER A 22 14.46 27.99 -35.25
C SER A 22 15.19 28.12 -36.58
N GLY A 23 15.19 27.00 -37.34
CA GLY A 23 14.74 27.02 -38.73
C GLY A 23 15.61 26.31 -39.74
N THR A 24 15.24 25.09 -40.13
CA THR A 24 15.23 24.66 -41.54
C THR A 24 14.22 23.53 -41.72
N ASN A 25 13.24 23.78 -42.59
CA ASN A 25 12.34 22.77 -43.13
C ASN A 25 13.11 21.90 -44.13
N VAL A 26 13.04 20.58 -43.99
CA VAL A 26 13.20 19.66 -45.13
C VAL A 26 12.04 18.68 -45.13
N ASN A 27 11.47 18.58 -46.31
CA ASN A 27 10.25 17.91 -46.71
C ASN A 27 10.41 16.38 -46.72
N VAL A 28 9.34 15.68 -46.31
CA VAL A 28 8.95 14.31 -46.70
C VAL A 28 9.91 13.15 -46.35
N ALA A 29 9.50 12.40 -45.32
CA ALA A 29 9.20 10.99 -45.46
C ALA A 29 8.03 10.65 -44.52
N ASN A 30 6.83 10.50 -45.09
CA ASN A 30 5.71 9.85 -44.42
C ASN A 30 6.05 8.37 -44.25
N ALA A 31 6.80 8.04 -43.20
CA ALA A 31 6.88 6.67 -42.73
C ALA A 31 5.70 6.44 -41.79
N ASN A 32 4.54 6.12 -42.35
CA ASN A 32 3.47 5.47 -41.59
C ASN A 32 3.95 4.06 -41.21
N ALA A 33 4.85 3.99 -40.24
CA ALA A 33 5.20 2.76 -39.57
C ALA A 33 4.07 2.47 -38.58
N ASN A 34 3.03 1.79 -39.07
CA ASN A 34 2.11 1.07 -38.20
C ASN A 34 2.90 -0.07 -37.54
N MET A 35 3.69 0.28 -36.52
CA MET A 35 4.20 -0.68 -35.57
C MET A 35 3.00 -1.10 -34.72
N ASN A 36 2.27 -2.09 -35.20
CA ASN A 36 1.55 -2.98 -34.30
C ASN A 36 2.60 -3.74 -33.49
N ALA A 37 3.21 -3.04 -32.54
CA ALA A 37 3.97 -3.63 -31.48
C ALA A 37 2.96 -4.44 -30.68
N ASN A 38 2.83 -5.72 -31.02
CA ASN A 38 2.28 -6.71 -30.15
C ASN A 38 3.15 -6.67 -28.89
N ALA A 39 2.75 -5.82 -27.94
CA ALA A 39 3.32 -5.76 -26.63
C ALA A 39 3.02 -7.12 -26.02
N ASN A 40 3.99 -8.03 -26.16
CA ASN A 40 4.00 -9.29 -25.45
C ASN A 40 4.14 -8.91 -23.98
N MET A 41 2.99 -8.61 -23.36
CA MET A 41 2.85 -8.32 -21.95
C MET A 41 3.21 -9.62 -21.24
N THR A 42 4.49 -9.80 -20.95
CA THR A 42 4.95 -10.90 -20.11
C THR A 42 4.29 -10.70 -18.77
N MET A 43 3.17 -11.40 -18.56
CA MET A 43 2.39 -11.35 -17.33
C MET A 43 3.29 -11.87 -16.22
N ARG A 44 3.94 -10.97 -15.48
CA ARG A 44 4.72 -11.35 -14.30
C ARG A 44 3.73 -11.96 -13.31
N THR A 45 3.90 -13.25 -13.02
CA THR A 45 3.18 -13.89 -11.93
C THR A 45 3.42 -13.08 -10.66
N PRO A 46 2.37 -12.63 -9.95
CA PRO A 46 2.54 -11.96 -8.68
C PRO A 46 3.37 -12.83 -7.75
N ALA A 47 4.45 -12.28 -7.19
CA ALA A 47 5.19 -12.98 -6.16
C ALA A 47 4.24 -13.27 -5.00
N MET A 48 4.24 -14.51 -4.52
CA MET A 48 3.45 -14.90 -3.35
C MET A 48 3.90 -14.05 -2.16
N ALA A 49 2.94 -13.45 -1.44
CA ALA A 49 3.26 -12.65 -0.26
C ALA A 49 3.94 -13.54 0.79
N ALA A 50 5.08 -13.09 1.31
CA ALA A 50 5.83 -13.83 2.31
C ALA A 50 5.06 -13.87 3.64
N THR A 51 5.12 -15.00 4.34
CA THR A 51 4.56 -15.12 5.69
C THR A 51 5.29 -14.20 6.66
N ASP A 52 4.56 -13.63 7.61
CA ASP A 52 5.10 -12.75 8.65
C ASP A 52 4.74 -13.29 10.05
N PRO A 53 5.63 -14.11 10.66
CA PRO A 53 5.39 -14.71 11.97
C PRO A 53 5.28 -13.69 13.11
N ALA A 54 5.93 -12.52 12.98
CA ALA A 54 5.90 -11.48 14.00
C ALA A 54 4.52 -10.81 14.03
N ALA A 55 3.98 -10.46 12.85
CA ALA A 55 2.62 -9.95 12.72
C ALA A 55 1.58 -10.98 13.19
N GLU A 56 1.78 -12.26 12.83
CA GLU A 56 0.90 -13.34 13.28
C GLU A 56 0.86 -13.45 14.81
N THR A 57 2.03 -13.41 15.46
CA THR A 57 2.15 -13.49 16.91
C THR A 57 1.52 -12.28 17.60
N ALA A 58 1.75 -11.07 17.07
CA ALA A 58 1.18 -9.85 17.61
C ALA A 58 -0.36 -9.85 17.56
N VAL A 59 -0.92 -10.25 16.42
CA VAL A 59 -2.38 -10.32 16.23
C VAL A 59 -3.00 -11.42 17.10
N LYS A 60 -2.37 -12.60 17.19
CA LYS A 60 -2.82 -13.66 18.11
C LYS A 60 -2.84 -13.19 19.56
N ALA A 61 -1.79 -12.49 20.01
CA ALA A 61 -1.74 -11.94 21.36
C ALA A 61 -2.83 -10.88 21.60
N ALA A 62 -3.13 -10.03 20.61
CA ALA A 62 -4.20 -9.05 20.70
C ALA A 62 -5.59 -9.70 20.81
N LEU A 63 -5.86 -10.72 20.00
CA LEU A 63 -7.11 -11.48 20.06
C LEU A 63 -7.26 -12.25 21.38
N ALA A 64 -6.18 -12.86 21.88
CA ALA A 64 -6.18 -13.54 23.18
C ALA A 64 -6.50 -12.59 24.34
N LYS A 65 -5.99 -11.35 24.32
CA LYS A 65 -6.34 -10.31 25.31
C LYS A 65 -7.83 -9.95 25.29
N LYS A 66 -8.52 -10.19 24.18
CA LYS A 66 -9.98 -10.01 24.03
C LYS A 66 -10.77 -11.29 24.34
N GLY A 67 -10.11 -12.37 24.76
CA GLY A 67 -10.72 -13.68 25.03
C GLY A 67 -11.06 -14.47 23.77
N LEU A 68 -10.53 -14.09 22.59
CA LEU A 68 -10.83 -14.69 21.29
C LEU A 68 -9.76 -15.73 20.91
N ASN A 69 -9.70 -16.83 21.66
CA ASN A 69 -8.67 -17.87 21.48
C ASN A 69 -8.99 -18.89 20.38
N ASP A 70 -10.26 -18.98 19.96
CA ASP A 70 -10.73 -19.91 18.91
C ASP A 70 -10.47 -19.40 17.48
N VAL A 71 -9.79 -18.25 17.33
CA VAL A 71 -9.48 -17.63 16.04
C VAL A 71 -8.06 -17.97 15.62
N THR A 72 -7.94 -18.62 14.45
CA THR A 72 -6.67 -18.84 13.76
C THR A 72 -6.29 -17.59 12.95
N VAL A 73 -5.03 -17.18 13.07
CA VAL A 73 -4.47 -16.04 12.34
C VAL A 73 -3.42 -16.55 11.36
N GLN A 74 -3.49 -16.09 10.11
CA GLN A 74 -2.41 -16.22 9.14
C GLN A 74 -2.00 -14.82 8.69
N ALA A 75 -0.74 -14.46 8.92
CA ALA A 75 -0.23 -13.15 8.51
C ALA A 75 0.81 -13.28 7.41
N THR A 76 0.69 -12.42 6.42
CA THR A 76 1.67 -12.20 5.36
C THR A 76 2.17 -10.76 5.44
N THR A 77 3.16 -10.42 4.61
CA THR A 77 3.66 -9.04 4.50
C THR A 77 2.59 -8.04 4.07
N THR A 78 1.51 -8.49 3.42
CA THR A 78 0.47 -7.60 2.85
C THR A 78 -0.91 -7.76 3.50
N GLU A 79 -1.20 -8.92 4.06
CA GLU A 79 -2.56 -9.29 4.51
C GLU A 79 -2.53 -10.17 5.77
N ILE A 80 -3.55 -9.98 6.61
CA ILE A 80 -3.86 -10.84 7.75
C ILE A 80 -5.21 -11.50 7.50
N THR A 81 -5.26 -12.83 7.56
CA THR A 81 -6.51 -13.58 7.46
C THR A 81 -6.89 -14.15 8.83
N LEU A 82 -8.10 -13.86 9.29
CA LEU A 82 -8.70 -14.41 10.50
C LEU A 82 -9.66 -15.53 10.13
N ARG A 83 -9.54 -16.71 10.73
CA ARG A 83 -10.41 -17.87 10.49
C ARG A 83 -10.87 -18.47 11.82
N GLY A 84 -12.04 -19.08 11.85
CA GLY A 84 -12.56 -19.77 13.04
C GLY A 84 -13.86 -19.15 13.53
N THR A 85 -14.13 -19.28 14.83
CA THR A 85 -15.43 -18.88 15.39
C THR A 85 -15.25 -17.86 16.50
N VAL A 86 -16.10 -16.84 16.52
CA VAL A 86 -16.15 -15.83 17.58
C VAL A 86 -17.53 -15.84 18.25
N PRO A 87 -17.64 -15.46 19.53
CA PRO A 87 -18.94 -15.27 20.15
C PRO A 87 -19.77 -14.21 19.41
N LYS A 88 -21.09 -14.38 19.36
CA LYS A 88 -22.01 -13.38 18.79
C LYS A 88 -21.73 -11.96 19.31
N GLY A 89 -21.60 -10.99 18.40
CA GLY A 89 -21.32 -9.60 18.73
C GLY A 89 -19.85 -9.27 18.99
N LYS A 90 -18.94 -10.25 18.89
CA LYS A 90 -17.49 -10.04 19.03
C LYS A 90 -16.73 -9.96 17.71
N LEU A 91 -17.40 -10.14 16.56
CA LEU A 91 -16.76 -10.07 15.24
C LEU A 91 -16.08 -8.71 14.99
N THR A 92 -16.76 -7.61 15.29
CA THR A 92 -16.18 -6.26 15.15
C THR A 92 -14.97 -6.06 16.05
N GLU A 93 -15.03 -6.55 17.29
CA GLU A 93 -13.90 -6.48 18.23
C GLU A 93 -12.70 -7.29 17.74
N ALA A 94 -12.95 -8.47 17.15
CA ALA A 94 -11.90 -9.30 16.55
C ALA A 94 -11.23 -8.58 15.37
N MET A 95 -12.01 -7.96 14.50
CA MET A 95 -11.49 -7.24 13.34
C MET A 95 -10.69 -6.00 13.73
N MET A 96 -11.16 -5.24 14.74
CA MET A 96 -10.44 -4.07 15.25
C MET A 96 -9.11 -4.47 15.89
N ALA A 97 -9.12 -5.47 16.78
CA ALA A 97 -7.91 -5.96 17.44
C ALA A 97 -6.85 -6.45 16.43
N ALA A 98 -7.28 -7.14 15.37
CA ALA A 98 -6.38 -7.56 14.31
C ALA A 98 -5.86 -6.41 13.44
N SER A 99 -6.69 -5.39 13.19
CA SER A 99 -6.28 -4.22 12.40
C SER A 99 -5.26 -3.36 13.16
N GLU A 100 -5.45 -3.18 14.46
CA GLU A 100 -4.53 -2.44 15.33
C GLU A 100 -3.18 -3.14 15.48
N ALA A 101 -3.19 -4.45 15.75
CA ALA A 101 -1.96 -5.23 15.92
C ALA A 101 -1.25 -5.52 14.58
N GLY A 102 -2.01 -5.54 13.49
CA GLY A 102 -1.55 -5.91 12.17
C GLY A 102 -0.88 -4.81 11.36
N VAL A 103 -0.87 -3.57 11.86
CA VAL A 103 -0.28 -2.33 11.31
C VAL A 103 -0.02 -2.34 9.80
N ASN A 104 -0.79 -1.56 9.05
CA ASN A 104 -0.68 -1.36 7.58
C ASN A 104 -0.94 -2.61 6.72
N ARG A 105 -1.59 -3.65 7.27
CA ARG A 105 -2.02 -4.83 6.52
C ARG A 105 -3.53 -4.84 6.36
N LYS A 106 -3.99 -5.32 5.21
CA LYS A 106 -5.41 -5.61 5.01
C LYS A 106 -5.82 -6.76 5.95
N VAL A 107 -6.93 -6.62 6.66
CA VAL A 107 -7.51 -7.72 7.45
C VAL A 107 -8.63 -8.35 6.65
N THR A 108 -8.47 -9.62 6.30
CA THR A 108 -9.49 -10.46 5.68
C THR A 108 -10.20 -11.27 6.74
N ASN A 109 -11.48 -11.01 6.90
CA ASN A 109 -12.33 -11.71 7.84
C ASN A 109 -12.94 -12.96 7.20
N GLN A 110 -12.63 -14.13 7.76
CA GLN A 110 -13.29 -15.42 7.49
C GLN A 110 -13.73 -16.08 8.80
N VAL A 111 -13.98 -15.28 9.85
CA VAL A 111 -14.55 -15.77 11.11
C VAL A 111 -16.07 -15.80 11.03
N THR A 112 -16.66 -16.80 11.68
CA THR A 112 -18.12 -16.96 11.82
C THR A 112 -18.54 -16.72 13.26
N GLU A 113 -19.75 -16.23 13.48
CA GLU A 113 -20.31 -16.12 14.83
C GLU A 113 -20.93 -17.46 15.28
N LYS A 114 -20.78 -17.80 16.57
CA LYS A 114 -21.51 -18.87 17.25
C LYS A 114 -22.39 -18.34 18.38
#